data_AF-A0A2A2GR18-F1
#
_entry.id   AF-A0A2A2GR18-F1
#
_cell.length_a   1.000
_cell.length_b   1.000
_cell.length_c   1.000
_cell.angle_alpha   90.00
_cell.angle_beta   90.00
_cell.angle_gamma   90.00
#
_symmetry.space_group_name_H-M   'P 1'
#
loop_
_entity.id
_entity.type
_entity.pdbx_description
1 polymer ?
#
loop_
_entity_poly.entity_id
_entity_poly.type
_entity_poly.pdbx_seq_one_letter_code
_entity_poly.pdbx_strand_id
1 'polypeptide(L)'
;MKKWIFMCLIVLIVYAHDTNKKEGIYDYFYNNEERMLESLEPSIDDDFECSDEVAAVISCAAGCGMARSPTIIFLDNFFTSYYHLIMQHISEYKKQEIKNIAREAMKKREYTGECNKKFTSGAGIQMCSHDYIGVAYEYGIQELSKYLAFNNPKLLDSIFLQYAKEVENISVKDDMARLLDKLYIDNLIDETGKLIVKVDSK
;
A
#
# COMPACT_ATOMS: atom_id res chain seq x y z
N MET A 1 46.78 -4.25 32.58
CA MET A 1 45.41 -3.68 32.61
C MET A 1 45.03 -2.85 31.36
N LYS A 2 45.66 -3.06 30.17
CA LYS A 2 45.31 -2.32 28.93
C LYS A 2 44.62 -3.16 27.84
N LYS A 3 44.57 -4.49 27.98
CA LYS A 3 43.98 -5.39 26.96
C LYS A 3 42.48 -5.65 27.13
N TRP A 4 41.92 -5.43 28.32
CA TRP A 4 40.50 -5.67 28.60
C TRP A 4 39.59 -4.48 28.25
N ILE A 5 40.13 -3.27 28.25
CA ILE A 5 39.37 -2.05 27.87
C ILE A 5 39.03 -2.04 26.38
N PHE A 6 39.92 -2.57 25.52
CA PHE A 6 39.68 -2.66 24.08
C PHE A 6 38.57 -3.67 23.72
N MET A 7 38.41 -4.74 24.50
CA MET A 7 37.41 -5.76 24.22
C MET A 7 35.99 -5.31 24.59
N CYS A 8 35.83 -4.48 25.64
CA CYS A 8 34.55 -3.84 25.95
C CYS A 8 34.18 -2.74 24.94
N LEU A 9 35.15 -2.01 24.39
CA LEU A 9 34.90 -1.00 23.36
C LEU A 9 34.44 -1.60 22.02
N ILE A 10 34.97 -2.76 21.63
CA ILE A 10 34.53 -3.45 20.40
C ILE A 10 33.12 -4.04 20.58
N VAL A 11 32.77 -4.55 21.76
CA VAL A 11 31.42 -5.08 22.02
C VAL A 11 30.37 -3.95 22.07
N LEU A 12 30.74 -2.75 22.53
CA LEU A 12 29.86 -1.57 22.48
C LEU A 12 29.69 -1.02 21.06
N ILE A 13 30.66 -1.21 20.16
CA ILE A 13 30.52 -0.82 18.74
C ILE A 13 29.63 -1.81 17.97
N VAL A 14 29.61 -3.09 18.36
CA VAL A 14 28.69 -4.09 17.77
C VAL A 14 27.24 -3.92 18.27
N TYR A 15 27.05 -3.25 19.41
CA TYR A 15 25.74 -2.84 19.94
C TYR A 15 25.45 -1.34 19.81
N ALA A 16 26.23 -0.62 19.01
CA ALA A 16 25.70 0.58 18.38
C ALA A 16 24.62 0.06 17.42
N HIS A 17 23.38 0.08 17.92
CA HIS A 17 22.17 0.05 17.11
C HIS A 17 22.49 0.78 15.81
N ASP A 18 22.30 0.12 14.67
CA ASP A 18 22.48 0.75 13.37
C ASP A 18 21.49 1.92 13.29
N THR A 19 21.90 3.09 13.76
CA THR A 19 21.12 4.33 13.78
C THR A 19 20.89 4.86 12.36
N ASN A 20 21.42 4.17 11.36
CA ASN A 20 21.19 4.43 9.94
C ASN A 20 20.24 3.44 9.29
N LYS A 21 19.67 2.46 10.02
CA LYS A 21 18.57 1.66 9.47
C LYS A 21 17.36 2.57 9.34
N LYS A 22 17.10 3.04 8.11
CA LYS A 22 15.86 3.75 7.79
C LYS A 22 14.68 2.87 8.24
N GLU A 23 13.85 3.40 9.12
CA GLU A 23 12.67 2.73 9.64
C GLU A 23 11.70 2.46 8.48
N GLY A 24 11.13 1.25 8.43
CA GLY A 24 10.06 0.92 7.49
C GLY A 24 8.76 1.66 7.86
N ILE A 25 7.76 1.61 6.98
CA ILE A 25 6.47 2.28 7.23
C ILE A 25 5.74 1.66 8.43
N TYR A 26 5.90 0.35 8.65
CA TYR A 26 5.31 -0.33 9.80
C TYR A 26 6.02 0.04 11.11
N ASP A 27 7.35 0.10 11.12
CA ASP A 27 8.13 0.56 12.28
C ASP A 27 7.73 2.00 12.64
N TYR A 28 7.62 2.86 11.62
CA TYR A 28 7.16 4.24 11.78
C TYR A 28 5.75 4.31 12.38
N PHE A 29 4.81 3.49 11.89
CA PHE A 29 3.45 3.44 12.43
C PHE A 29 3.43 3.08 13.91
N TYR A 30 4.09 1.99 14.31
CA TYR A 30 4.07 1.55 15.71
C TYR A 30 4.79 2.53 16.64
N ASN A 31 5.81 3.25 16.14
CA ASN A 31 6.47 4.33 16.87
C ASN A 31 5.60 5.60 17.01
N ASN A 32 4.54 5.74 16.20
CA ASN A 32 3.70 6.93 16.11
C ASN A 32 2.19 6.61 16.20
N GLU A 33 1.82 5.47 16.78
CA GLU A 33 0.48 4.87 16.63
C GLU A 33 -0.65 5.82 17.04
N GLU A 34 -0.49 6.52 18.17
CA GLU A 34 -1.49 7.47 18.68
C GLU A 34 -1.78 8.59 17.65
N ARG A 35 -0.73 9.19 17.08
CA ARG A 35 -0.86 10.21 16.03
C ARG A 35 -1.43 9.63 14.74
N MET A 36 -0.96 8.46 14.33
CA MET A 36 -1.37 7.84 13.07
C MET A 36 -2.83 7.39 13.11
N LEU A 37 -3.32 6.87 14.24
CA LEU A 37 -4.73 6.51 14.40
C LEU A 37 -5.68 7.71 14.29
N GLU A 38 -5.20 8.93 14.56
CA GLU A 38 -5.95 10.17 14.38
C GLU A 38 -5.85 10.75 12.95
N SER A 39 -4.74 10.49 12.24
CA SER A 39 -4.44 11.10 10.93
C SER A 39 -4.65 10.19 9.72
N LEU A 40 -4.96 8.91 9.92
CA LEU A 40 -5.19 7.96 8.84
C LEU A 40 -6.60 8.14 8.25
N GLU A 41 -6.72 9.12 7.37
CA GLU A 41 -7.88 9.29 6.51
C GLU A 41 -7.67 8.54 5.17
N PRO A 42 -8.75 8.05 4.54
CA PRO A 42 -8.73 7.63 3.14
C PRO A 42 -8.02 8.63 2.23
N SER A 43 -7.16 8.16 1.32
CA SER A 43 -6.34 9.00 0.44
C SER A 43 -7.08 9.91 -0.57
N ILE A 44 -8.37 10.11 -0.42
CA ILE A 44 -9.17 10.93 -1.33
C ILE A 44 -8.97 12.39 -0.96
N ASP A 45 -8.30 13.12 -1.87
CA ASP A 45 -8.44 14.56 -1.93
C ASP A 45 -9.93 14.86 -2.18
N ASP A 46 -10.60 15.49 -1.21
CA ASP A 46 -11.98 15.98 -1.35
C ASP A 46 -12.16 16.96 -2.53
N ASP A 47 -11.05 17.47 -3.07
CA ASP A 47 -10.99 18.30 -4.28
C ASP A 47 -11.14 17.50 -5.58
N PHE A 48 -11.05 16.16 -5.53
CA PHE A 48 -11.32 15.31 -6.68
C PHE A 48 -12.84 15.12 -6.81
N GLU A 49 -13.44 15.71 -7.85
CA GLU A 49 -14.85 15.44 -8.14
C GLU A 49 -15.06 13.92 -8.26
N CYS A 50 -15.84 13.34 -7.35
CA CYS A 50 -16.41 11.98 -7.43
C CYS A 50 -17.38 11.84 -8.62
N SER A 51 -17.05 12.42 -9.77
CA SER A 51 -17.73 12.30 -11.05
C SER A 51 -17.55 10.91 -11.67
N ASP A 52 -16.56 10.14 -11.20
CA ASP A 52 -16.32 8.75 -11.60
C ASP A 52 -16.93 7.77 -10.59
N GLU A 53 -17.87 6.96 -11.04
CA GLU A 53 -18.49 5.88 -10.25
C GLU A 53 -17.44 4.95 -9.61
N VAL A 54 -16.31 4.72 -10.28
CA VAL A 54 -15.22 3.89 -9.72
C VAL A 54 -14.52 4.59 -8.56
N ALA A 55 -14.26 5.89 -8.69
CA ALA A 55 -13.67 6.68 -7.60
C ALA A 55 -14.62 6.75 -6.40
N ALA A 56 -15.93 6.86 -6.65
CA ALA A 56 -16.95 6.80 -5.59
C ALA A 56 -16.98 5.43 -4.89
N VAL A 57 -16.83 4.31 -5.62
CA VAL A 57 -16.75 2.97 -5.02
C VAL A 57 -15.48 2.81 -4.17
N ILE A 58 -14.33 3.26 -4.68
CA ILE A 58 -13.07 3.25 -3.92
C ILE A 58 -13.20 4.13 -2.66
N SER A 59 -13.86 5.29 -2.78
CA SER A 59 -14.15 6.21 -1.66
C SER A 59 -15.02 5.58 -0.59
N CYS A 60 -16.16 5.04 -0.99
CA CYS A 60 -17.07 4.35 -0.07
C CYS A 60 -16.38 3.16 0.59
N ALA A 61 -15.54 2.43 -0.15
CA ALA A 61 -14.75 1.34 0.40
C ALA A 61 -13.83 1.85 1.52
N ALA A 62 -13.08 2.93 1.28
CA ALA A 62 -12.16 3.49 2.24
C ALA A 62 -12.86 4.14 3.47
N GLY A 63 -14.02 4.79 3.27
CA GLY A 63 -14.79 5.44 4.34
C GLY A 63 -15.69 4.52 5.18
N CYS A 64 -16.13 3.38 4.63
CA CYS A 64 -16.98 2.42 5.34
C CYS A 64 -16.16 1.55 6.30
N GLY A 65 -15.80 2.09 7.46
CA GLY A 65 -15.40 1.33 8.63
C GLY A 65 -14.22 0.39 8.40
N MET A 66 -13.22 0.82 7.63
CA MET A 66 -11.97 0.07 7.54
C MET A 66 -11.42 -0.16 8.94
N ALA A 67 -11.13 -1.41 9.24
CA ALA A 67 -10.59 -1.77 10.53
C ALA A 67 -9.14 -1.28 10.68
N ARG A 68 -8.76 -1.01 11.94
CA ARG A 68 -7.46 -0.46 12.38
C ARG A 68 -6.25 -1.37 12.16
N SER A 69 -6.18 -2.15 11.09
CA SER A 69 -4.94 -2.83 10.72
C SER A 69 -4.12 -1.87 9.86
N PRO A 70 -2.90 -1.49 10.27
CA PRO A 70 -2.05 -0.58 9.48
C PRO A 70 -1.83 -1.10 8.06
N THR A 71 -1.70 -2.42 7.88
CA THR A 71 -1.57 -3.02 6.55
C THR A 71 -2.74 -2.71 5.64
N ILE A 72 -3.98 -2.83 6.12
CA ILE A 72 -5.16 -2.58 5.29
C ILE A 72 -5.25 -1.11 4.89
N ILE A 73 -4.90 -0.21 5.81
CA ILE A 73 -4.91 1.22 5.57
C ILE A 73 -3.84 1.60 4.54
N PHE A 74 -2.62 1.09 4.69
CA PHE A 74 -1.54 1.35 3.73
C PHE A 74 -1.88 0.80 2.35
N LEU A 75 -2.47 -0.39 2.26
CA LEU A 75 -2.87 -0.97 0.98
C LEU A 75 -3.97 -0.17 0.30
N ASP A 76 -4.95 0.33 1.05
CA ASP A 76 -6.01 1.18 0.51
C ASP A 76 -5.47 2.51 -0.01
N ASN A 77 -4.67 3.20 0.79
CA ASN A 77 -4.05 4.47 0.41
C ASN A 77 -3.12 4.31 -0.80
N PHE A 78 -2.34 3.23 -0.81
CA PHE A 78 -1.46 2.92 -1.92
C PHE A 78 -2.24 2.58 -3.19
N PHE A 79 -3.22 1.66 -3.12
CA PHE A 79 -4.04 1.28 -4.27
C PHE A 79 -4.79 2.47 -4.86
N THR A 80 -5.40 3.29 -4.00
CA THR A 80 -6.21 4.43 -4.41
C THR A 80 -5.33 5.49 -5.08
N SER A 81 -4.23 5.90 -4.45
CA SER A 81 -3.31 6.87 -5.07
C SER A 81 -2.68 6.35 -6.36
N TYR A 82 -2.38 5.04 -6.43
CA TYR A 82 -1.85 4.40 -7.63
C TYR A 82 -2.86 4.44 -8.78
N TYR A 83 -4.12 4.08 -8.52
CA TYR A 83 -5.20 4.18 -9.49
C TYR A 83 -5.33 5.61 -10.04
N HIS A 84 -5.35 6.62 -9.17
CA HIS A 84 -5.48 8.02 -9.58
C HIS A 84 -4.30 8.47 -10.43
N LEU A 85 -3.08 8.14 -10.02
CA LEU A 85 -1.87 8.47 -10.77
C LEU A 85 -1.89 7.86 -12.19
N ILE A 86 -2.33 6.61 -12.32
CA ILE A 86 -2.52 5.97 -13.63
C ILE A 86 -3.56 6.72 -14.46
N MET A 87 -4.72 7.02 -13.86
CA MET A 87 -5.83 7.68 -14.55
C MET A 87 -5.45 9.08 -15.06
N GLN A 88 -4.54 9.78 -14.40
CA GLN A 88 -3.99 11.07 -14.85
C GLN A 88 -3.04 10.94 -16.05
N HIS A 89 -2.34 9.80 -16.18
CA HIS A 89 -1.25 9.62 -17.15
C HIS A 89 -1.57 8.64 -18.27
N ILE A 90 -2.81 8.15 -18.34
CA ILE A 90 -3.27 7.25 -19.40
C ILE A 90 -4.27 7.93 -20.33
N SER A 91 -4.21 7.59 -21.61
CA SER A 91 -5.13 8.08 -22.63
C SER A 91 -6.59 7.70 -22.34
N GLU A 92 -7.53 8.58 -22.66
CA GLU A 92 -8.96 8.43 -22.36
C GLU A 92 -9.55 7.07 -22.77
N TYR A 93 -9.22 6.58 -23.97
CA TYR A 93 -9.74 5.31 -24.48
C TYR A 93 -9.28 4.08 -23.68
N LYS A 94 -8.15 4.16 -22.96
CA LYS A 94 -7.63 3.08 -22.11
C LYS A 94 -8.15 3.15 -20.67
N LYS A 95 -8.70 4.29 -20.25
CA LYS A 95 -9.21 4.47 -18.88
C LYS A 95 -10.28 3.42 -18.52
N GLN A 96 -11.07 2.97 -19.50
CA GLN A 96 -12.09 1.95 -19.25
C GLN A 96 -11.49 0.60 -18.82
N GLU A 97 -10.30 0.23 -19.32
CA GLU A 97 -9.61 -1.00 -18.94
C GLU A 97 -9.10 -0.90 -17.50
N ILE A 98 -8.52 0.26 -17.13
CA ILE A 98 -8.09 0.56 -15.75
C ILE A 98 -9.26 0.54 -14.77
N LYS A 99 -10.38 1.18 -15.13
CA LYS A 99 -11.63 1.16 -14.36
C LYS A 99 -12.15 -0.25 -14.12
N ASN A 100 -12.07 -1.12 -15.13
CA ASN A 100 -12.52 -2.51 -14.99
C ASN A 100 -11.64 -3.28 -13.99
N ILE A 101 -10.32 -3.12 -14.05
CA ILE A 101 -9.40 -3.73 -13.06
C ILE A 101 -9.75 -3.27 -11.64
N ALA A 102 -9.90 -1.96 -11.44
CA ALA A 102 -10.24 -1.40 -10.13
C ALA A 102 -11.61 -1.89 -9.62
N ARG A 103 -12.63 -1.95 -10.49
CA ARG A 103 -13.95 -2.50 -10.14
C ARG A 103 -13.88 -3.96 -9.71
N GLU A 104 -13.10 -4.79 -10.40
CA GLU A 104 -12.95 -6.20 -10.01
C GLU A 104 -12.23 -6.37 -8.66
N ALA A 105 -11.23 -5.51 -8.37
CA ALA A 105 -10.62 -5.46 -7.05
C ALA A 105 -11.64 -5.09 -5.96
N MET A 106 -12.46 -4.05 -6.19
CA MET A 106 -13.48 -3.63 -5.22
C MET A 106 -14.59 -4.67 -5.03
N LYS A 107 -15.03 -5.37 -6.08
CA LYS A 107 -15.97 -6.50 -5.95
C LYS A 107 -15.40 -7.62 -5.08
N LYS A 108 -14.11 -7.94 -5.23
CA LYS A 108 -13.44 -8.94 -4.39
C LYS A 108 -13.37 -8.50 -2.93
N ARG A 109 -13.15 -7.20 -2.69
CA ARG A 109 -13.15 -6.60 -1.34
C ARG A 109 -14.50 -6.73 -0.65
N GLU A 110 -15.59 -6.50 -1.39
CA GLU A 110 -16.96 -6.63 -0.87
C GLU A 110 -17.37 -8.08 -0.59
N TYR A 111 -16.76 -9.05 -1.28
CA TYR A 111 -17.05 -10.47 -1.12
C TYR A 111 -16.42 -11.05 0.16
N THR A 112 -17.06 -10.78 1.30
CA THR A 112 -16.70 -11.35 2.62
C THR A 112 -17.67 -12.47 3.06
N GLY A 113 -18.61 -12.86 2.20
CA GLY A 113 -19.66 -13.84 2.51
C GLY A 113 -19.15 -15.22 2.95
N GLU A 114 -17.91 -15.57 2.59
CA GLU A 114 -17.21 -16.79 3.04
C GLU A 114 -16.87 -16.75 4.54
N CYS A 115 -16.59 -15.57 5.09
CA CYS A 115 -16.18 -15.41 6.50
C CYS A 115 -17.32 -15.71 7.47
N ASN A 116 -18.55 -15.27 7.13
CA ASN A 116 -19.75 -15.58 7.92
C ASN A 116 -20.13 -17.06 7.91
N LYS A 117 -19.68 -17.82 6.89
CA LYS A 117 -19.87 -19.28 6.84
C LYS A 117 -18.79 -20.03 7.62
N LYS A 118 -17.58 -19.49 7.65
CA LYS A 118 -16.40 -20.13 8.24
C LYS A 118 -16.26 -19.87 9.74
N PHE A 119 -16.71 -18.72 10.22
CA PHE A 119 -16.57 -18.29 11.61
C PHE A 119 -17.92 -17.89 12.20
N THR A 120 -18.13 -18.25 13.46
CA THR A 120 -19.32 -17.87 14.23
C THR A 120 -19.05 -16.74 15.21
N SER A 121 -17.78 -16.46 15.53
CA SER A 121 -17.38 -15.35 16.40
C SER A 121 -17.20 -14.06 15.59
N GLY A 122 -17.65 -12.93 16.14
CA GLY A 122 -17.47 -11.62 15.50
C GLY A 122 -16.01 -11.29 15.22
N ALA A 123 -15.10 -11.63 16.15
CA ALA A 123 -13.66 -11.45 15.96
C ALA A 123 -13.10 -12.33 14.83
N GLY A 124 -13.54 -13.59 14.72
CA GLY A 124 -13.11 -14.49 13.64
C GLY A 124 -13.61 -14.04 12.28
N ILE A 125 -14.86 -13.56 12.19
CA ILE A 125 -15.42 -12.97 10.98
C ILE A 125 -14.63 -11.72 10.60
N GLN A 126 -14.31 -10.84 11.56
CA GLN A 126 -13.55 -9.62 11.33
C GLN A 126 -12.14 -9.92 10.80
N MET A 127 -11.37 -10.78 11.47
CA MET A 127 -10.02 -11.17 11.02
C MET A 127 -10.05 -11.78 9.61
N CYS A 128 -11.01 -12.67 9.35
CA CYS A 128 -11.20 -13.24 8.02
C CYS A 128 -11.49 -12.15 6.98
N SER A 129 -12.42 -11.25 7.25
CA SER A 129 -12.75 -10.16 6.34
C SER A 129 -11.52 -9.28 6.04
N HIS A 130 -10.65 -9.02 7.02
CA HIS A 130 -9.42 -8.26 6.79
C HIS A 130 -8.49 -8.96 5.80
N ASP A 131 -8.30 -10.26 5.94
CA ASP A 131 -7.48 -11.04 5.01
C ASP A 131 -8.04 -10.92 3.57
N TYR A 132 -9.36 -11.02 3.39
CA TYR A 132 -9.98 -10.86 2.07
C TYR A 132 -9.84 -9.45 1.51
N ILE A 133 -9.98 -8.43 2.35
CA ILE A 133 -9.79 -7.02 1.96
C ILE A 133 -8.35 -6.79 1.50
N GLY A 134 -7.36 -7.25 2.28
CA GLY A 134 -5.94 -7.13 1.92
C GLY A 134 -5.63 -7.81 0.58
N VAL A 135 -6.09 -9.05 0.40
CA VAL A 135 -5.94 -9.80 -0.85
C VAL A 135 -6.58 -9.08 -2.04
N ALA A 136 -7.72 -8.39 -1.83
CA ALA A 136 -8.38 -7.65 -2.89
C ALA A 136 -7.57 -6.43 -3.36
N TYR A 137 -6.97 -5.66 -2.44
CA TYR A 137 -6.08 -4.55 -2.79
C TYR A 137 -4.81 -5.04 -3.47
N GLU A 138 -4.18 -6.08 -2.92
CA GLU A 138 -2.98 -6.69 -3.51
C GLU A 138 -3.24 -7.18 -4.95
N TYR A 139 -4.40 -7.81 -5.19
CA TYR A 139 -4.85 -8.17 -6.52
C TYR A 139 -4.96 -6.94 -7.43
N GLY A 140 -5.62 -5.88 -6.98
CA GLY A 140 -5.78 -4.65 -7.76
C GLY A 140 -4.44 -4.02 -8.13
N ILE A 141 -3.52 -3.90 -7.17
CA ILE A 141 -2.16 -3.39 -7.37
C ILE A 141 -1.41 -4.23 -8.41
N GLN A 142 -1.47 -5.55 -8.29
CA GLN A 142 -0.78 -6.46 -9.18
C GLN A 142 -1.33 -6.34 -10.62
N GLU A 143 -2.64 -6.34 -10.80
CA GLU A 143 -3.26 -6.27 -12.13
C GLU A 143 -3.04 -4.91 -12.80
N LEU A 144 -3.09 -3.81 -12.05
CA LEU A 144 -2.70 -2.49 -12.56
C LEU A 144 -1.23 -2.48 -12.99
N SER A 145 -0.35 -3.13 -12.24
CA SER A 145 1.08 -3.17 -12.54
C SER A 145 1.40 -4.04 -13.76
N LYS A 146 0.77 -5.20 -13.90
CA LYS A 146 0.84 -6.02 -15.12
C LYS A 146 0.30 -5.27 -16.33
N TYR A 147 -0.81 -4.54 -16.16
CA TYR A 147 -1.38 -3.71 -17.20
C TYR A 147 -0.38 -2.66 -17.69
N LEU A 148 0.24 -1.91 -16.77
CA LEU A 148 1.24 -0.91 -17.13
C LEU A 148 2.49 -1.54 -17.73
N ALA A 149 2.98 -2.67 -17.19
CA ALA A 149 4.13 -3.37 -17.75
C ALA A 149 3.93 -3.71 -19.23
N PHE A 150 2.71 -4.10 -19.62
CA PHE A 150 2.36 -4.40 -21.02
C PHE A 150 2.10 -3.14 -21.86
N ASN A 151 1.30 -2.20 -21.34
CA ASN A 151 0.73 -1.10 -22.13
C ASN A 151 1.49 0.22 -22.05
N ASN A 152 2.18 0.46 -20.94
CA ASN A 152 2.92 1.69 -20.66
C ASN A 152 4.07 1.45 -19.65
N PRO A 153 5.08 0.64 -20.02
CA PRO A 153 6.15 0.24 -19.09
C PRO A 153 6.95 1.45 -18.59
N LYS A 154 7.06 2.51 -19.39
CA LYS A 154 7.72 3.76 -18.99
C LYS A 154 7.03 4.42 -17.80
N LEU A 155 5.70 4.37 -17.73
CA LEU A 155 4.96 4.89 -16.59
C LEU A 155 5.23 4.03 -15.35
N LEU A 156 5.20 2.70 -15.47
CA LEU A 156 5.53 1.79 -14.36
C LEU A 156 6.94 2.06 -13.81
N ASP A 157 7.94 2.17 -14.69
CA ASP A 157 9.32 2.47 -14.34
C ASP A 157 9.45 3.85 -13.69
N SER A 158 8.67 4.84 -14.13
CA SER A 158 8.70 6.19 -13.56
C SER A 158 8.07 6.25 -12.16
N ILE A 159 7.06 5.41 -11.90
CA ILE A 159 6.40 5.33 -10.59
C ILE A 159 7.28 4.58 -9.59
N PHE A 160 7.85 3.43 -9.99
CA PHE A 160 8.49 2.51 -9.05
C PHE A 160 10.01 2.43 -9.14
N LEU A 161 10.62 3.12 -10.11
CA LEU A 161 12.08 3.13 -10.30
C LEU A 161 12.62 1.69 -10.37
N GLN A 162 13.57 1.36 -9.49
CA GLN A 162 14.17 0.03 -9.36
C GLN A 162 13.20 -1.08 -8.92
N TYR A 163 12.02 -0.74 -8.41
CA TYR A 163 11.02 -1.69 -7.90
C TYR A 163 10.00 -2.13 -8.94
N ALA A 164 10.01 -1.59 -10.17
CA ALA A 164 9.00 -1.89 -11.19
C ALA A 164 8.79 -3.40 -11.44
N LYS A 165 9.89 -4.17 -11.49
CA LYS A 165 9.84 -5.63 -11.64
C LYS A 165 9.31 -6.37 -10.41
N GLU A 166 9.59 -5.86 -9.22
CA GLU A 166 9.10 -6.43 -7.96
C GLU A 166 7.59 -6.24 -7.84
N VAL A 167 7.09 -5.04 -8.14
CA VAL A 167 5.66 -4.70 -8.11
C VAL A 167 4.86 -5.50 -9.16
N GLU A 168 5.42 -5.68 -10.37
CA GLU A 168 4.81 -6.49 -11.44
C GLU A 168 4.60 -7.95 -11.02
N ASN A 169 5.54 -8.53 -10.26
CA ASN A 169 5.61 -9.96 -9.94
C ASN A 169 5.29 -10.29 -8.49
N ILE A 170 4.71 -9.33 -7.74
CA ILE A 170 4.55 -9.48 -6.30
C ILE A 170 3.65 -10.66 -5.96
N SER A 171 4.09 -11.53 -5.05
CA SER A 171 3.23 -12.57 -4.47
C SER A 171 2.36 -11.95 -3.38
N VAL A 172 1.08 -12.32 -3.39
CA VAL A 172 0.08 -11.88 -2.40
C VAL A 172 0.56 -12.26 -0.97
N LYS A 173 0.38 -11.35 -0.01
CA LYS A 173 0.78 -11.34 1.42
C LYS A 173 2.21 -10.89 1.75
N ASP A 174 3.18 -11.81 1.85
CA ASP A 174 4.47 -11.53 2.51
C ASP A 174 5.38 -10.58 1.73
N ASP A 175 5.17 -10.45 0.42
CA ASP A 175 5.97 -9.54 -0.41
C ASP A 175 5.46 -8.11 -0.36
N MET A 176 4.16 -7.90 -0.12
CA MET A 176 3.55 -6.57 -0.18
C MET A 176 3.94 -5.69 1.01
N ALA A 177 3.93 -6.23 2.23
CA ALA A 177 4.38 -5.48 3.40
C ALA A 177 5.85 -5.03 3.25
N ARG A 178 6.72 -5.94 2.78
CA ARG A 178 8.13 -5.64 2.52
C ARG A 178 8.34 -4.64 1.39
N LEU A 179 7.50 -4.69 0.36
CA LEU A 179 7.50 -3.69 -0.69
C LEU A 179 7.13 -2.31 -0.14
N LEU A 180 6.06 -2.19 0.65
CA LEU A 180 5.64 -0.91 1.24
C LEU A 180 6.75 -0.29 2.09
N ASP A 181 7.46 -1.08 2.91
CA ASP A 181 8.65 -0.60 3.64
C ASP A 181 9.71 -0.02 2.71
N LYS A 182 10.05 -0.73 1.63
CA LYS A 182 11.04 -0.24 0.64
C LYS A 182 10.59 1.05 -0.03
N LEU A 183 9.33 1.11 -0.45
CA LEU A 183 8.76 2.30 -1.10
C LEU A 183 8.78 3.50 -0.16
N TYR A 184 8.52 3.30 1.14
CA TYR A 184 8.58 4.36 2.14
C TYR A 184 10.02 4.84 2.39
N ILE A 185 10.95 3.90 2.56
CA ILE A 185 12.39 4.16 2.76
C ILE A 185 12.99 5.01 1.62
N ASP A 186 12.49 4.81 0.40
CA ASP A 186 12.90 5.52 -0.81
C ASP A 186 12.03 6.74 -1.14
N ASN A 187 11.11 7.14 -0.25
CA ASN A 187 10.19 8.27 -0.39
C ASN A 187 9.31 8.22 -1.65
N LEU A 188 8.89 7.02 -2.05
CA LEU A 188 7.89 6.82 -3.11
C LEU A 188 6.46 6.87 -2.54
N ILE A 189 6.29 6.54 -1.27
CA ILE A 189 5.06 6.71 -0.50
C ILE A 189 5.31 7.54 0.76
N ASP A 190 4.28 8.23 1.26
CA ASP A 190 4.32 8.94 2.55
C ASP A 190 4.00 8.02 3.75
N GLU A 191 3.96 8.57 4.97
CA GLU A 191 3.67 7.79 6.18
C GLU A 191 2.26 7.18 6.23
N THR A 192 1.34 7.66 5.38
CA THR A 192 -0.02 7.12 5.26
C THR A 192 -0.09 5.99 4.24
N GLY A 193 0.99 5.74 3.50
CA GLY A 193 1.05 4.77 2.41
C GLY A 193 0.62 5.35 1.05
N LYS A 194 0.35 6.66 0.94
CA LYS A 194 -0.06 7.31 -0.32
C LYS A 194 1.17 7.47 -1.22
N LEU A 195 1.04 7.15 -2.51
CA LEU A 195 2.07 7.47 -3.50
C LEU A 195 2.26 8.99 -3.62
N ILE A 196 3.51 9.44 -3.49
CA ILE A 196 3.90 10.86 -3.60
C ILE A 196 4.78 11.14 -4.83
N VAL A 197 4.94 10.15 -5.70
CA VAL A 197 5.76 10.25 -6.91
C VAL A 197 5.17 11.26 -7.88
N LYS A 198 5.99 12.23 -8.29
CA LYS A 198 5.65 13.17 -9.36
C LYS A 198 6.15 12.60 -10.68
N VAL A 199 5.21 12.23 -11.54
CA VAL A 199 5.51 11.86 -12.92
C VAL A 199 5.36 13.12 -13.77
N ASP A 200 6.41 13.49 -14.51
CA ASP A 200 6.35 14.65 -15.41
C ASP A 200 5.26 14.41 -16.46
N SER A 201 4.26 15.28 -16.49
CA SER A 201 3.21 15.28 -17.50
C SER A 201 3.84 15.63 -18.85
N LYS A 202 3.67 14.76 -19.86
CA LYS A 202 4.07 15.05 -21.23
C LYS A 202 3.13 16.03 -21.91
#